data_AF-X1VMJ0-F1
#
_entry.id   AF-X1VMJ0-F1
#
_cell.length_a   1.000
_cell.length_b   1.000
_cell.length_c   1.000
_cell.angle_alpha   90.00
_cell.angle_beta   90.00
_cell.angle_gamma   90.00
#
_symmetry.space_group_name_H-M   'P 1'
#
loop_
_entity.id
_entity.type
_entity.pdbx_description
1 polymer ?
#
loop_
_entity_poly.entity_id
_entity_poly.type
_entity_poly.pdbx_seq_one_letter_code
_entity_poly.pdbx_strand_id
1 'polypeptide(L)'
;MKPFLGFPRGMRFSPLPNLFFSQLLPQIDDLAELKITLHLFWILYGKRGYPKFVTYGELLSDRLLMMGVGSEAALRSGLEGAVRRGTIIDLALERHGKIE
;
A
#
# COMPACT_ATOMS: atom_id res chain seq x y z
N MET A 1 23.62 3.94 9.56
CA MET A 1 22.80 2.99 8.75
C MET A 1 23.71 2.06 7.99
N LYS A 2 23.37 0.77 7.86
CA LYS A 2 24.05 -0.11 6.90
C LYS A 2 23.59 0.27 5.49
N PRO A 3 24.48 0.38 4.49
CA PRO A 3 24.10 0.76 3.13
C PRO A 3 23.26 -0.33 2.46
N PHE A 4 22.41 0.05 1.51
CA PHE A 4 21.69 -0.88 0.65
C PHE A 4 22.69 -1.61 -0.27
N LEU A 5 22.74 -2.94 -0.19
CA LEU A 5 23.73 -3.76 -0.89
C LEU A 5 23.30 -4.19 -2.31
N GLY A 6 22.18 -3.66 -2.79
CA GLY A 6 21.58 -4.07 -4.07
C GLY A 6 20.63 -5.26 -3.94
N PHE A 7 20.23 -5.78 -5.09
CA PHE A 7 19.25 -6.86 -5.22
C PHE A 7 19.95 -8.22 -5.45
N PRO A 8 19.69 -9.25 -4.63
CA PRO A 8 20.33 -10.55 -4.79
C PRO A 8 19.79 -11.30 -6.02
N ARG A 9 20.61 -12.21 -6.58
CA ARG A 9 20.16 -13.13 -7.64
C ARG A 9 19.03 -14.04 -7.11
N GLY A 10 18.03 -14.30 -7.95
CA GLY A 10 16.93 -15.21 -7.63
C GLY A 10 15.85 -14.62 -6.70
N MET A 11 15.82 -13.30 -6.49
CA MET A 11 14.75 -12.65 -5.73
C MET A 11 13.39 -12.77 -6.43
N ARG A 12 12.31 -12.68 -5.63
CA ARG A 12 10.94 -12.59 -6.16
C ARG A 12 10.65 -11.16 -6.59
N PHE A 13 9.91 -11.04 -7.70
CA PHE A 13 9.42 -9.75 -8.19
C PHE A 13 7.97 -9.53 -7.75
N SER A 14 7.68 -8.28 -7.40
CA SER A 14 6.32 -7.81 -7.17
C SER A 14 5.78 -7.25 -8.49
N PRO A 15 4.70 -7.79 -9.06
CA PRO A 15 4.18 -7.28 -10.30
C PRO A 15 3.49 -5.93 -10.07
N LEU A 16 3.76 -5.01 -10.98
CA LEU A 16 3.09 -3.72 -11.06
C LEU A 16 2.44 -3.60 -12.44
N PRO A 17 1.16 -3.22 -12.55
CA PRO A 17 0.52 -3.00 -13.84
C PRO A 17 1.24 -1.89 -14.63
N ASN A 18 1.35 -2.01 -15.96
CA ASN A 18 2.00 -0.97 -16.77
C ASN A 18 1.33 0.41 -16.63
N LEU A 19 0.02 0.44 -16.41
CA LEU A 19 -0.74 1.67 -16.16
C LEU A 19 -0.29 2.40 -14.88
N PHE A 20 0.33 1.69 -13.93
CA PHE A 20 0.97 2.34 -12.80
C PHE A 20 2.00 3.36 -13.27
N PHE A 21 2.89 2.98 -14.19
CA PHE A 21 3.96 3.85 -14.64
C PHE A 21 3.48 4.93 -15.62
N SER A 22 2.58 4.57 -16.54
CA SER A 22 2.16 5.49 -17.61
C SER A 22 1.06 6.47 -17.20
N GLN A 23 0.25 6.15 -16.19
CA GLN A 23 -0.90 6.97 -15.80
C GLN A 23 -0.89 7.34 -14.32
N LEU A 24 -0.66 6.38 -13.43
CA LEU A 24 -0.86 6.62 -12.00
C LEU A 24 0.31 7.38 -11.35
N LEU A 25 1.54 6.90 -11.55
CA LEU A 25 2.75 7.44 -10.95
C LEU A 25 2.94 8.94 -11.23
N PRO A 26 2.72 9.45 -12.46
CA PRO A 26 2.85 10.89 -12.74
C PRO A 26 1.86 11.78 -11.98
N GLN A 27 0.78 11.21 -11.43
CA GLN A 27 -0.23 11.96 -10.69
C GLN A 27 0.00 11.92 -9.18
N ILE A 28 0.81 10.99 -8.68
CA ILE A 28 1.11 10.86 -7.25
C ILE A 28 2.17 11.89 -6.86
N ASP A 29 1.74 12.90 -6.09
CA ASP A 29 2.60 14.01 -5.66
C ASP A 29 3.09 13.85 -4.21
N ASP A 30 2.55 12.88 -3.47
CA ASP A 30 2.91 12.60 -2.07
C ASP A 30 3.74 11.31 -1.95
N LEU A 31 4.82 11.39 -1.18
CA LEU A 31 5.72 10.26 -0.96
C LEU A 31 5.07 9.17 -0.09
N ALA A 32 4.20 9.54 0.86
CA ALA A 32 3.49 8.55 1.67
C ALA A 32 2.48 7.78 0.79
N GLU A 33 1.67 8.48 0.00
CA GLU A 33 0.76 7.90 -1.01
C GLU A 33 1.50 6.91 -1.92
N LEU A 34 2.66 7.29 -2.46
CA LEU A 34 3.46 6.42 -3.34
C LEU A 34 3.90 5.13 -2.64
N LYS A 35 4.48 5.25 -1.45
CA LYS A 35 4.96 4.10 -0.66
C LYS A 35 3.81 3.15 -0.31
N ILE A 36 2.68 3.71 0.12
CA ILE A 36 1.47 2.95 0.46
C ILE A 36 0.96 2.22 -0.77
N THR A 37 0.81 2.91 -1.91
CA THR A 37 0.30 2.31 -3.16
C THR A 37 1.14 1.12 -3.61
N LEU A 38 2.48 1.26 -3.62
CA LEU A 38 3.39 0.16 -3.97
C LEU A 38 3.29 -1.02 -2.99
N HIS A 39 3.19 -0.72 -1.70
CA HIS A 39 3.05 -1.73 -0.66
C HIS A 39 1.73 -2.50 -0.78
N LEU A 40 0.64 -1.80 -1.09
CA LEU A 40 -0.67 -2.40 -1.33
C LEU A 40 -0.65 -3.35 -2.53
N PHE A 41 -0.03 -2.97 -3.65
CA PHE A 41 0.12 -3.90 -4.78
C PHE A 41 0.90 -5.16 -4.39
N TRP A 42 1.96 -5.01 -3.60
CA TRP A 42 2.73 -6.14 -3.12
C TRP A 42 1.91 -7.08 -2.22
N ILE A 43 1.21 -6.55 -1.21
CA ILE A 43 0.38 -7.36 -0.29
C ILE A 43 -0.78 -8.02 -1.04
N LEU A 44 -1.55 -7.25 -1.80
CA LEU A 44 -2.76 -7.73 -2.47
C LEU A 44 -2.43 -8.79 -3.52
N TYR A 45 -1.29 -8.68 -4.21
CA TYR A 45 -0.87 -9.72 -5.14
C TYR A 45 -0.57 -11.05 -4.43
N GLY A 46 -0.03 -11.00 -3.21
CA GLY A 46 0.22 -12.17 -2.37
C GLY A 46 -1.04 -12.81 -1.75
N LYS A 47 -2.13 -12.04 -1.57
CA LYS A 47 -3.37 -12.55 -0.97
C LYS A 47 -4.13 -13.50 -1.93
N ARG A 48 -4.71 -14.56 -1.37
CA ARG A 48 -5.59 -15.52 -2.05
C ARG A 48 -7.07 -15.20 -1.75
N GLY A 49 -7.97 -15.61 -2.63
CA GLY A 49 -9.42 -15.39 -2.48
C GLY A 49 -9.91 -14.07 -3.09
N TYR A 50 -11.23 -13.88 -3.08
CA TYR A 50 -11.92 -12.69 -3.57
C TYR A 50 -13.06 -12.31 -2.61
N PRO A 51 -13.26 -11.01 -2.30
CA PRO A 51 -12.43 -9.87 -2.70
C PRO A 51 -11.08 -9.85 -1.96
N LYS A 52 -10.06 -9.26 -2.57
CA LYS A 52 -8.76 -9.03 -1.94
C LYS A 52 -8.78 -7.67 -1.25
N PHE A 53 -8.62 -7.66 0.07
CA PHE A 53 -8.59 -6.42 0.85
C PHE A 53 -7.52 -6.48 1.94
N VAL A 54 -7.22 -5.31 2.49
CA VAL A 54 -6.37 -5.14 3.66
C VAL A 54 -7.05 -4.13 4.59
N THR A 55 -7.02 -4.39 5.90
CA THR A 55 -7.63 -3.49 6.88
C THR A 55 -6.65 -2.41 7.31
N TYR A 56 -7.19 -1.29 7.82
CA TYR A 56 -6.36 -0.24 8.40
C TYR A 56 -5.46 -0.76 9.53
N GLY A 57 -5.98 -1.65 10.39
CA GLY A 57 -5.22 -2.29 11.45
C GLY A 57 -4.07 -3.17 10.96
N GLU A 58 -4.27 -3.90 9.84
CA GLU A 58 -3.19 -4.66 9.18
C GLU A 58 -2.08 -3.73 8.69
N LEU A 59 -2.43 -2.61 8.05
CA LEU A 59 -1.47 -1.62 7.57
C LEU A 59 -0.70 -0.94 8.71
N LEU A 60 -1.39 -0.55 9.76
CA LEU A 60 -0.79 0.09 10.93
C LEU A 60 0.17 -0.85 11.68
N SER A 61 -0.12 -2.16 11.65
CA SER A 61 0.72 -3.18 12.26
C SER A 61 1.89 -3.64 11.37
N ASP A 62 1.91 -3.25 10.09
CA ASP A 62 2.97 -3.59 9.15
C ASP A 62 4.20 -2.73 9.38
N ARG A 63 5.21 -3.32 10.03
CA ARG A 63 6.47 -2.63 10.35
C ARG A 63 7.22 -2.13 9.12
N LEU A 64 7.19 -2.86 7.99
CA LEU A 64 7.91 -2.46 6.79
C LEU A 64 7.27 -1.22 6.17
N LEU A 65 5.93 -1.20 6.09
CA LEU A 65 5.19 -0.03 5.65
C LEU A 65 5.43 1.16 6.59
N MET A 66 5.24 0.96 7.89
CA MET A 66 5.33 2.04 8.88
C MET A 66 6.74 2.61 9.01
N MET A 67 7.79 1.80 8.84
CA MET A 67 9.16 2.31 8.73
C MET A 67 9.36 3.20 7.50
N GLY A 68 8.66 2.91 6.39
CA GLY A 68 8.71 3.70 5.17
C GLY A 68 7.88 4.99 5.25
N VAL A 69 6.69 4.91 5.83
CA VAL A 69 5.71 6.02 5.91
C VAL A 69 5.99 6.96 7.09
N GLY A 70 6.53 6.44 8.19
CA GLY A 70 7.06 7.22 9.32
C GLY A 70 6.08 7.54 10.44
N SER A 71 4.78 7.68 10.15
CA SER A 71 3.77 7.93 11.19
C SER A 71 2.37 7.46 10.77
N GLU A 72 1.49 7.28 11.75
CA GLU A 72 0.08 6.97 11.48
C GLU A 72 -0.63 8.11 10.74
N ALA A 73 -0.30 9.37 11.06
CA ALA A 73 -0.86 10.52 10.36
C ALA A 73 -0.49 10.53 8.86
N ALA A 74 0.76 10.17 8.54
CA ALA A 74 1.21 10.03 7.14
C ALA A 74 0.54 8.82 6.45
N LEU A 75 0.32 7.72 7.16
CA LEU A 75 -0.43 6.57 6.64
C LEU A 75 -1.86 6.99 6.26
N ARG A 76 -2.55 7.68 7.18
CA ARG A 76 -3.92 8.17 6.95
C ARG A 76 -3.99 9.13 5.77
N SER A 77 -3.14 10.16 5.74
CA SER A 77 -3.11 11.14 4.66
C SER A 77 -2.80 10.50 3.30
N GLY A 78 -1.86 9.55 3.25
CA GLY A 78 -1.50 8.88 2.02
C GLY A 78 -2.59 7.92 1.51
N LEU A 79 -3.31 7.25 2.42
CA LEU A 79 -4.51 6.47 2.07
C LEU A 79 -5.64 7.36 1.54
N GLU A 80 -5.90 8.50 2.18
CA GLU A 80 -6.88 9.48 1.69
C GLU A 80 -6.55 9.98 0.28
N GLY A 81 -5.26 10.23 -0.01
CA GLY A 81 -4.78 10.58 -1.34
C GLY A 81 -5.08 9.47 -2.36
N ALA A 82 -4.71 8.23 -2.04
CA ALA A 82 -4.93 7.07 -2.90
C ALA A 82 -6.42 6.80 -3.17
N VAL A 83 -7.29 6.99 -2.16
CA VAL A 83 -8.76 6.88 -2.30
C VAL A 83 -9.30 8.00 -3.18
N ARG A 84 -8.90 9.26 -2.92
CA ARG A 84 -9.35 10.44 -3.69
C ARG A 84 -8.98 10.31 -5.17
N ARG A 85 -7.84 9.69 -5.46
CA ARG A 85 -7.38 9.40 -6.83
C ARG A 85 -8.09 8.22 -7.50
N GLY A 86 -8.77 7.38 -6.71
CA GLY A 86 -9.41 6.16 -7.21
C GLY A 86 -8.44 5.00 -7.42
N THR A 87 -7.23 5.07 -6.86
CA THR A 87 -6.26 3.95 -6.88
C THR A 87 -6.76 2.77 -6.06
N ILE A 88 -7.41 3.08 -4.94
CA ILE A 88 -7.98 2.12 -4.00
C ILE A 88 -9.39 2.55 -3.61
N ILE A 89 -10.18 1.59 -3.14
CA ILE A 89 -11.53 1.81 -2.64
C ILE A 89 -11.49 1.59 -1.13
N ASP A 90 -12.00 2.56 -0.38
CA ASP A 90 -12.22 2.43 1.05
C ASP A 90 -13.62 1.85 1.31
N LEU A 91 -13.70 0.86 2.18
CA LEU A 91 -14.94 0.16 2.53
C LEU A 91 -14.99 -0.06 4.03
N ALA A 92 -16.11 0.32 4.63
CA ALA A 92 -16.42 0.01 6.01
C ALA A 92 -16.79 -1.48 6.13
N LEU A 93 -16.07 -2.21 6.98
CA LEU A 93 -16.31 -3.62 7.27
C LEU A 93 -17.13 -3.75 8.55
N GLU A 94 -18.36 -4.25 8.44
CA GLU A 94 -19.12 -4.62 9.62
C GLU A 94 -18.76 -6.05 10.06
N ARG A 95 -18.12 -6.19 11.22
CA ARG A 95 -17.78 -7.46 11.82
C ARG A 95 -18.42 -7.57 13.20
N HIS A 96 -19.35 -8.52 13.35
CA HIS A 96 -20.09 -8.74 14.62
C HIS A 96 -20.75 -7.47 15.20
N GLY A 97 -21.34 -6.62 14.35
CA GLY A 97 -22.03 -5.39 14.76
C GLY A 97 -21.11 -4.21 15.10
N LYS A 98 -19.80 -4.34 14.85
CA LYS A 98 -18.85 -3.22 14.89
C LYS A 98 -18.41 -2.88 13.47
N ILE A 99 -18.44 -1.60 13.14
CA ILE A 99 -17.91 -1.06 11.89
C ILE A 99 -16.41 -0.79 12.11
N GLU A 100 -15.57 -1.43 11.31
CA GLU A 100 -14.12 -1.22 11.23
C GLU A 100 -13.69 -0.69 9.85
#